data_AF-A0A2E1AK87-F1
#
_entry.id   AF-A0A2E1AK87-F1
#
_cell.length_a   1.000
_cell.length_b   1.000
_cell.length_c   1.000
_cell.angle_alpha   90.00
_cell.angle_beta   90.00
_cell.angle_gamma   90.00
#
_symmetry.space_group_name_H-M   'P 1'
#
loop_
_entity.id
_entity.type
_entity.pdbx_description
1 polymer ?
#
loop_
_entity_poly.entity_id
_entity_poly.type
_entity_poly.pdbx_seq_one_letter_code
_entity_poly.pdbx_strand_id
1 'polypeptide(L)'
;MHLKRIEALPSALDILRYLYQQPNHEAEVDDICDDLNIGDIRFGKAIRRLVTLGYVQMNAHLVYGLTQNGEKASTELDAYDQAMEGVVQEPERAVRKVYVAAPRTLVAGQPATLQIGFPGDARFTQPVEVVLRMETLNSTLAETEDKIIRLASNQQIVDADLTPDWFDQMRFKLQVFQLAADGEDLHTCGGMYVDLNVVAEGEPGEVVAFSTDLTFDGI
;
A
#
# COMPACT_ATOMS: atom_id res chain seq x y z
N MET A 1 1.07 -23.82 20.16
CA MET A 1 1.08 -22.34 20.06
C MET A 1 -0.29 -21.85 19.64
N HIS A 2 -1.08 -21.33 20.58
CA HIS A 2 -2.40 -20.78 20.28
C HIS A 2 -2.32 -19.41 19.55
N LEU A 3 -1.18 -18.72 19.67
CA LEU A 3 -0.87 -17.45 19.01
C LEU A 3 -0.77 -17.55 17.47
N LYS A 4 -0.37 -18.70 16.90
CA LYS A 4 -0.34 -18.94 15.44
C LYS A 4 -1.71 -18.79 14.76
N ARG A 5 -2.80 -18.89 15.53
CA ARG A 5 -4.17 -18.70 15.02
C ARG A 5 -4.60 -17.23 15.01
N ILE A 6 -3.82 -16.36 15.66
CA ILE A 6 -4.04 -14.91 15.79
C ILE A 6 -3.13 -14.15 14.81
N GLU A 7 -1.92 -14.66 14.53
CA GLU A 7 -0.98 -14.11 13.52
C GLU A 7 -1.60 -13.90 12.13
N ALA A 8 -2.62 -14.68 11.77
CA ALA A 8 -3.28 -14.58 10.47
C ALA A 8 -4.21 -13.35 10.34
N LEU A 9 -4.32 -12.50 11.36
CA LEU A 9 -5.17 -11.31 11.35
C LEU A 9 -4.32 -10.05 11.65
N PRO A 10 -4.24 -9.12 10.68
CA PRO A 10 -3.63 -7.81 10.88
C PRO A 10 -4.21 -7.12 12.12
N SER A 11 -3.35 -6.51 12.93
CA SER A 11 -3.70 -5.73 14.13
C SER A 11 -4.26 -6.50 15.33
N ALA A 12 -4.55 -7.80 15.23
CA ALA A 12 -5.07 -8.56 16.38
C ALA A 12 -4.04 -8.72 17.52
N LEU A 13 -2.77 -8.90 17.17
CA LEU A 13 -1.67 -8.93 18.15
C LEU A 13 -1.40 -7.53 18.72
N ASP A 14 -1.50 -6.49 17.88
CA ASP A 14 -1.25 -5.11 18.29
C ASP A 14 -2.33 -4.62 19.27
N ILE A 15 -3.59 -5.01 19.08
CA ILE A 15 -4.67 -4.76 20.05
C ILE A 15 -4.40 -5.48 21.38
N LEU A 16 -3.88 -6.71 21.36
CA LEU A 16 -3.52 -7.41 22.61
C LEU A 16 -2.38 -6.71 23.35
N ARG A 17 -1.32 -6.32 22.64
CA ARG A 17 -0.21 -5.54 23.20
C ARG A 17 -0.69 -4.21 23.78
N TYR A 18 -1.50 -3.49 23.02
CA TYR A 18 -2.07 -2.22 23.42
C TYR A 18 -2.87 -2.37 24.72
N LEU A 19 -3.88 -3.25 24.75
CA LEU A 19 -4.69 -3.47 25.94
C LEU A 19 -3.84 -3.91 27.13
N TYR A 20 -2.80 -4.72 26.93
CA TYR A 20 -1.91 -5.14 28.02
C TYR A 20 -1.20 -3.96 28.69
N GLN A 21 -0.88 -2.90 27.94
CA GLN A 21 -0.24 -1.69 28.46
C GLN A 21 -1.21 -0.71 29.13
N GLN A 22 -2.52 -0.87 28.92
CA GLN A 22 -3.51 0.04 29.47
C GLN A 22 -3.84 -0.24 30.94
N PRO A 23 -4.27 0.79 31.70
CA PRO A 23 -4.80 0.60 33.04
C PRO A 23 -5.97 -0.40 33.04
N ASN A 24 -5.93 -1.36 33.97
CA ASN A 24 -6.92 -2.46 34.08
C ASN A 24 -7.03 -3.35 32.84
N HIS A 25 -6.10 -3.24 31.90
CA HIS A 25 -6.13 -3.95 30.63
C HIS A 25 -7.39 -3.69 29.78
N GLU A 26 -7.92 -2.47 29.86
CA GLU A 26 -9.15 -2.02 29.20
C GLU A 26 -8.93 -0.73 28.41
N ALA A 27 -9.63 -0.58 27.28
CA ALA A 27 -9.64 0.66 26.51
C ALA A 27 -10.93 0.84 25.71
N GLU A 28 -11.24 2.09 25.37
CA GLU A 28 -12.34 2.44 24.47
C GLU A 28 -11.98 2.15 23.00
N VAL A 29 -12.97 1.89 22.16
CA VAL A 29 -12.76 1.62 20.73
C VAL A 29 -12.00 2.76 20.05
N ASP A 30 -12.39 4.01 20.33
CA ASP A 30 -11.81 5.18 19.69
C ASP A 30 -10.32 5.31 20.04
N ASP A 31 -9.97 5.11 21.32
CA ASP A 31 -8.58 5.11 21.78
C ASP A 31 -7.74 4.01 21.11
N ILE A 32 -8.29 2.79 21.01
CA ILE A 32 -7.61 1.67 20.33
C ILE A 32 -7.38 2.00 18.85
N CYS A 33 -8.39 2.53 18.16
CA CYS A 33 -8.30 2.87 16.75
C CYS A 33 -7.31 4.00 16.48
N ASP A 34 -7.35 5.05 17.29
CA ASP A 34 -6.50 6.23 17.15
C ASP A 34 -5.04 5.90 17.48
N ASP A 35 -4.77 5.26 18.61
CA ASP A 35 -3.40 4.96 19.05
C ASP A 35 -2.70 3.92 18.17
N LEU A 36 -3.46 2.95 17.63
CA LEU A 36 -2.93 1.96 16.69
C LEU A 36 -2.99 2.41 15.23
N ASN A 37 -3.59 3.57 14.94
CA ASN A 37 -3.85 4.07 13.59
C ASN A 37 -4.52 3.01 12.69
N ILE A 38 -5.58 2.36 13.22
CA ILE A 38 -6.35 1.33 12.52
C ILE A 38 -7.78 1.81 12.26
N GLY A 39 -8.31 1.55 11.06
CA GLY A 39 -9.69 1.91 10.73
C GLY A 39 -10.74 0.94 11.30
N ASP A 40 -11.97 1.42 11.46
CA ASP A 40 -13.11 0.69 12.05
C ASP A 40 -13.34 -0.71 11.48
N ILE A 41 -13.15 -0.88 10.17
CA ILE A 41 -13.34 -2.18 9.49
C ILE A 41 -12.31 -3.20 9.98
N ARG A 42 -11.04 -2.77 10.05
CA ARG A 42 -9.91 -3.58 10.50
C ARG A 42 -10.05 -3.92 11.97
N PHE A 43 -10.33 -2.89 12.80
CA PHE A 43 -10.65 -3.08 14.21
C PHE A 43 -11.79 -4.09 14.40
N GLY A 44 -12.91 -3.92 13.69
CA GLY A 44 -14.08 -4.78 13.78
C GLY A 44 -13.82 -6.25 13.42
N LYS A 45 -12.96 -6.53 12.44
CA LYS A 45 -12.52 -7.89 12.11
C LYS A 45 -11.65 -8.48 13.22
N ALA A 46 -10.64 -7.72 13.68
CA ALA A 46 -9.68 -8.16 14.69
C ALA A 46 -10.37 -8.42 16.03
N ILE A 47 -11.15 -7.45 16.54
CA ILE A 47 -11.81 -7.55 17.84
C ILE A 47 -12.83 -8.70 17.89
N ARG A 48 -13.60 -8.90 16.81
CA ARG A 48 -14.56 -10.02 16.71
C ARG A 48 -13.84 -11.36 16.86
N ARG A 49 -12.65 -11.50 16.24
CA ARG A 49 -11.86 -12.71 16.38
C ARG A 49 -11.34 -12.89 17.80
N LEU A 50 -10.74 -11.85 18.38
CA LEU A 50 -10.18 -11.88 19.74
C LEU A 50 -11.26 -12.25 20.76
N VAL A 51 -12.47 -11.70 20.60
CA VAL A 51 -13.65 -12.06 21.39
C VAL A 51 -14.06 -13.52 21.16
N THR A 52 -14.16 -13.96 19.90
CA THR A 52 -14.55 -15.35 19.56
C THR A 52 -13.56 -16.38 20.12
N LEU A 53 -12.27 -16.05 20.15
CA LEU A 53 -11.23 -16.91 20.70
C LEU A 53 -11.06 -16.76 22.22
N GLY A 54 -11.81 -15.85 22.85
CA GLY A 54 -11.83 -15.65 24.30
C GLY A 54 -10.60 -14.95 24.86
N TYR A 55 -9.88 -14.16 24.05
CA TYR A 55 -8.75 -13.34 24.50
C TYR A 55 -9.17 -11.97 25.01
N VAL A 56 -10.25 -11.43 24.44
CA VAL A 56 -10.80 -10.12 24.79
C VAL A 56 -12.28 -10.27 25.08
N GLN A 57 -12.82 -9.41 25.93
CA GLN A 57 -14.25 -9.32 26.21
C GLN A 57 -14.69 -7.85 26.24
N MET A 58 -15.98 -7.62 26.03
CA MET A 58 -16.58 -6.28 26.11
C MET A 58 -17.08 -6.06 27.53
N ASN A 59 -16.46 -5.14 28.27
CA ASN A 59 -16.77 -4.89 29.69
C ASN A 59 -17.82 -3.78 29.86
N ALA A 60 -17.83 -2.80 28.96
CA ALA A 60 -18.82 -1.74 28.90
C ALA A 60 -19.10 -1.31 27.45
N HIS A 61 -19.97 -0.33 27.26
CA HIS A 61 -20.28 0.17 25.92
C HIS A 61 -19.03 0.71 25.24
N LEU A 62 -18.62 0.05 24.15
CA LEU A 62 -17.39 0.33 23.40
C LEU A 62 -16.09 0.22 24.22
N VAL A 63 -16.12 -0.50 25.34
CA VAL A 63 -14.90 -0.76 26.15
C VAL A 63 -14.56 -2.23 26.07
N TYR A 64 -13.35 -2.52 25.59
CA TYR A 64 -12.81 -3.87 25.48
C TYR A 64 -11.70 -4.09 26.49
N GLY A 65 -11.69 -5.26 27.13
CA GLY A 65 -10.70 -5.64 28.10
C GLY A 65 -10.13 -7.03 27.88
N LEU A 66 -8.89 -7.26 28.30
CA LEU A 66 -8.28 -8.58 28.26
C LEU A 66 -9.03 -9.55 29.18
N THR A 67 -9.18 -10.79 28.73
CA THR A 67 -9.54 -11.91 29.62
C THR A 67 -8.27 -12.47 30.24
N GLN A 68 -8.41 -13.41 31.19
CA GLN A 68 -7.27 -14.17 31.71
C GLN A 68 -6.46 -14.89 30.61
N ASN A 69 -7.11 -15.31 29.51
CA ASN A 69 -6.40 -15.89 28.37
C ASN A 69 -5.68 -14.82 27.55
N GLY A 70 -6.27 -13.62 27.43
CA GLY A 70 -5.64 -12.44 26.81
C GLY A 70 -4.39 -11.99 27.54
N GLU A 71 -4.44 -11.92 28.87
CA GLU A 71 -3.28 -11.58 29.71
C GLU A 71 -2.12 -12.57 29.54
N LYS A 72 -2.42 -13.88 29.58
CA LYS A 72 -1.42 -14.93 29.34
C LYS A 72 -0.82 -14.82 27.95
N ALA A 73 -1.65 -14.62 26.93
CA ALA A 73 -1.20 -14.45 25.55
C ALA A 73 -0.32 -13.20 25.40
N SER A 74 -0.69 -12.08 26.04
CA SER A 74 0.08 -10.83 25.99
C SER A 74 1.41 -10.96 26.72
N THR A 75 1.44 -11.66 27.86
CA THR A 75 2.69 -11.98 28.56
C THR A 75 3.62 -12.86 27.71
N GLU A 76 3.06 -13.84 27.00
CA GLU A 76 3.83 -14.66 26.04
C GLU A 76 4.36 -13.84 24.87
N LEU A 77 3.59 -12.86 24.37
CA LEU A 77 4.01 -11.93 23.32
C LEU A 77 5.12 -11.01 23.79
N ASP A 78 5.01 -10.42 24.97
CA ASP A 78 6.04 -9.57 25.55
C ASP A 78 7.35 -10.34 25.78
N ALA A 79 7.26 -11.59 26.27
CA ALA A 79 8.43 -12.44 26.43
C ALA A 79 9.08 -12.81 25.08
N TYR A 80 8.27 -12.97 24.04
CA TYR A 80 8.77 -13.18 22.68
C TYR A 80 9.43 -11.93 22.12
N ASP A 81 8.80 -10.76 22.29
CA ASP A 81 9.32 -9.47 21.83
C ASP A 81 10.63 -9.13 22.54
N GLN A 82 10.74 -9.35 23.85
CA GLN A 82 11.99 -9.21 24.62
C GLN A 82 13.08 -10.20 24.21
N ALA A 83 12.70 -11.44 23.85
CA ALA A 83 13.65 -12.41 23.29
C ALA A 83 14.14 -12.02 21.89
N MET A 84 13.38 -11.15 21.20
CA MET A 84 13.69 -10.61 19.87
C MET A 84 14.19 -9.15 19.93
N GLU A 85 14.27 -8.53 21.11
CA GLU A 85 14.81 -7.17 21.30
C GLU A 85 16.27 -7.14 20.86
N GLY A 86 16.49 -6.52 19.70
CA GLY A 86 17.72 -6.59 18.90
C GLY A 86 17.48 -6.82 17.41
N VAL A 87 16.27 -7.23 17.02
CA VAL A 87 15.87 -7.51 15.62
C VAL A 87 14.63 -6.71 15.19
N VAL A 88 14.17 -5.72 15.96
CA VAL A 88 13.14 -4.78 15.49
C VAL A 88 13.82 -3.76 14.59
N GLN A 89 14.03 -4.13 13.32
CA GLN A 89 14.32 -3.16 12.27
C GLN A 89 13.03 -2.41 11.99
N GLU A 90 13.04 -1.07 12.06
CA GLU A 90 12.04 -0.27 11.35
C GLU A 90 11.91 -0.85 9.94
N PRO A 91 10.69 -1.00 9.39
CA PRO A 91 10.52 -1.61 8.07
C PRO A 91 11.45 -0.88 7.11
N GLU A 92 12.41 -1.61 6.54
CA GLU A 92 13.45 -1.01 5.72
C GLU A 92 12.77 -0.33 4.55
N ARG A 93 12.79 1.01 4.56
CA ARG A 93 12.24 1.81 3.47
C ARG A 93 13.26 1.82 2.36
N ALA A 94 12.91 1.25 1.21
CA ALA A 94 13.70 1.46 0.01
C ALA A 94 13.02 2.40 -0.97
N VAL A 95 13.87 3.20 -1.60
CA VAL A 95 13.48 4.17 -2.60
C VAL A 95 13.80 3.60 -3.97
N ARG A 96 12.82 3.54 -4.87
CA ARG A 96 13.02 3.08 -6.25
C ARG A 96 12.47 4.09 -7.24
N LYS A 97 13.21 4.35 -8.31
CA LYS A 97 12.76 5.24 -9.39
C LYS A 97 11.64 4.60 -10.19
N VAL A 98 10.71 5.43 -10.64
CA VAL A 98 9.79 5.09 -11.72
C VAL A 98 9.96 6.09 -12.85
N TYR A 99 9.85 5.60 -14.08
CA TYR A 99 9.94 6.38 -15.30
C TYR A 99 8.61 6.31 -16.05
N VAL A 100 8.20 7.42 -16.64
CA VAL A 100 7.15 7.46 -17.66
C VAL A 100 7.80 7.93 -18.95
N ALA A 101 7.90 7.06 -19.94
CA ALA A 101 8.38 7.36 -21.28
C ALA A 101 7.20 7.60 -22.22
N ALA A 102 7.22 8.74 -22.91
CA ALA A 102 6.13 9.22 -23.74
C ALA A 102 6.68 9.97 -24.96
N PRO A 103 6.01 9.94 -26.13
CA PRO A 103 6.27 10.89 -27.20
C PRO A 103 6.16 12.33 -26.65
N ARG A 104 7.14 13.19 -26.97
CA ARG A 104 7.13 14.61 -26.56
C ARG A 104 5.89 15.35 -27.05
N THR A 105 5.37 14.92 -28.19
CA THR A 105 4.15 15.42 -28.80
C THR A 105 3.30 14.23 -29.24
N LEU A 106 2.01 14.30 -29.00
CA LEU A 106 1.01 13.31 -29.39
C LEU A 106 0.09 13.87 -30.48
N VAL A 107 -0.59 13.01 -31.22
CA VAL A 107 -1.50 13.41 -32.30
C VAL A 107 -2.93 13.13 -31.87
N ALA A 108 -3.80 14.14 -31.95
CA ALA A 108 -5.20 14.03 -31.55
C ALA A 108 -5.90 12.90 -32.32
N GLY A 109 -6.66 12.07 -31.61
CA GLY A 109 -7.40 10.94 -32.17
C GLY A 109 -6.56 9.75 -32.63
N GLN A 110 -5.22 9.79 -32.50
CA GLN A 110 -4.36 8.65 -32.80
C GLN A 110 -3.95 7.90 -31.52
N PRO A 111 -4.09 6.57 -31.47
CA PRO A 111 -3.60 5.79 -30.34
C PRO A 111 -2.10 5.97 -30.13
N ALA A 112 -1.70 6.09 -28.87
CA ALA A 112 -0.31 6.18 -28.44
C ALA A 112 -0.07 5.34 -27.19
N THR A 113 1.14 4.83 -27.06
CA THR A 113 1.56 4.01 -25.91
C THR A 113 2.53 4.80 -25.05
N LEU A 114 2.21 4.94 -23.76
CA LEU A 114 3.16 5.38 -22.75
C LEU A 114 3.78 4.17 -22.07
N GLN A 115 5.06 4.24 -21.73
CA GLN A 115 5.76 3.14 -21.04
C GLN A 115 6.12 3.56 -19.62
N ILE A 116 5.62 2.81 -18.64
CA ILE A 116 5.93 2.98 -17.23
C ILE A 116 7.03 1.99 -16.86
N GLY A 117 8.23 2.51 -16.59
CA GLY A 117 9.42 1.70 -16.34
C GLY A 117 9.88 1.73 -14.89
N PHE A 118 10.22 0.56 -14.36
CA PHE A 118 10.91 0.39 -13.09
C PHE A 118 12.30 -0.22 -13.39
N PRO A 119 13.40 0.50 -13.15
CA PRO A 119 14.74 -0.07 -13.29
C PRO A 119 14.95 -1.17 -12.24
N GLY A 120 15.82 -2.13 -12.52
CA GLY A 120 16.16 -3.17 -11.53
C GLY A 120 16.80 -2.57 -10.27
N ASP A 121 16.49 -3.16 -9.11
CA ASP A 121 17.02 -2.73 -7.81
C ASP A 121 17.21 -3.93 -6.89
N ALA A 122 18.47 -4.22 -6.54
CA ALA A 122 18.82 -5.39 -5.74
C ALA A 122 18.29 -5.33 -4.29
N ARG A 123 17.85 -4.15 -3.82
CA ARG A 123 17.24 -3.98 -2.48
C ARG A 123 15.86 -4.61 -2.38
N PHE A 124 15.19 -4.88 -3.50
CA PHE A 124 13.90 -5.57 -3.54
C PHE A 124 14.13 -7.08 -3.47
N THR A 125 14.47 -7.57 -2.28
CA THR A 125 14.80 -8.98 -2.07
C THR A 125 13.54 -9.85 -2.10
N GLN A 126 12.42 -9.29 -1.64
CA GLN A 126 11.11 -9.90 -1.75
C GLN A 126 10.25 -9.14 -2.78
N PRO A 127 9.51 -9.86 -3.65
CA PRO A 127 8.60 -9.20 -4.56
C PRO A 127 7.43 -8.56 -3.81
N VAL A 128 7.12 -7.31 -4.15
CA VAL A 128 5.98 -6.57 -3.59
C VAL A 128 4.87 -6.45 -4.64
N GLU A 129 3.62 -6.51 -4.21
CA GLU A 129 2.47 -6.24 -5.07
C GLU A 129 2.20 -4.74 -5.09
N VAL A 130 2.07 -4.19 -6.30
CA VAL A 130 1.97 -2.76 -6.53
C VAL A 130 0.78 -2.48 -7.44
N VAL A 131 -0.05 -1.53 -7.05
CA VAL A 131 -1.15 -1.01 -7.86
C VAL A 131 -0.70 0.29 -8.53
N LEU A 132 -0.71 0.30 -9.85
CA LEU A 132 -0.51 1.48 -10.68
C LEU A 132 -1.88 2.04 -11.03
N ARG A 133 -2.20 3.22 -10.51
CA ARG A 133 -3.39 3.97 -10.88
C ARG A 133 -3.03 5.05 -11.88
N MET A 134 -3.66 5.00 -13.04
CA MET A 134 -3.45 5.88 -14.17
C MET A 134 -4.71 6.70 -14.39
N GLU A 135 -4.57 8.01 -14.37
CA GLU A 135 -5.65 8.93 -14.69
C GLU A 135 -5.20 9.83 -15.85
N THR A 136 -6.14 10.19 -16.71
CA THR A 136 -5.87 11.12 -17.80
C THR A 136 -6.86 12.26 -17.88
N LEU A 137 -6.38 13.42 -18.32
CA LEU A 137 -7.20 14.56 -18.72
C LEU A 137 -6.96 14.85 -20.20
N ASN A 138 -8.05 15.05 -20.96
CA ASN A 138 -8.04 15.27 -22.41
C ASN A 138 -7.49 14.06 -23.20
N SER A 139 -7.71 12.85 -22.69
CA SER A 139 -7.49 11.61 -23.42
C SER A 139 -8.33 10.49 -22.82
N THR A 140 -8.45 9.40 -23.56
CA THR A 140 -9.11 8.17 -23.10
C THR A 140 -8.08 7.04 -23.01
N LEU A 141 -8.02 6.36 -21.85
CA LEU A 141 -7.24 5.13 -21.68
C LEU A 141 -7.95 3.95 -22.37
N ALA A 142 -7.18 3.08 -23.02
CA ALA A 142 -7.73 1.91 -23.71
C ALA A 142 -8.13 0.78 -22.74
N GLU A 143 -7.44 0.68 -21.60
CA GLU A 143 -7.64 -0.34 -20.57
C GLU A 143 -8.09 0.28 -19.25
N THR A 144 -8.21 -0.54 -18.21
CA THR A 144 -8.54 -0.09 -16.86
C THR A 144 -7.50 0.90 -16.33
N GLU A 145 -7.99 1.87 -15.56
CA GLU A 145 -7.16 2.87 -14.87
C GLU A 145 -6.20 2.25 -13.86
N ASP A 146 -6.57 1.12 -13.25
CA ASP A 146 -5.75 0.39 -12.30
C ASP A 146 -5.09 -0.84 -12.95
N LYS A 147 -3.78 -1.01 -12.72
CA LYS A 147 -3.01 -2.21 -13.07
C LYS A 147 -2.25 -2.72 -11.86
N ILE A 148 -2.38 -4.01 -11.58
CA ILE A 148 -1.62 -4.68 -10.50
C ILE A 148 -0.40 -5.35 -11.10
N ILE A 149 0.78 -5.06 -10.55
CA ILE A 149 2.04 -5.69 -10.92
C ILE A 149 2.75 -6.25 -9.71
N ARG A 150 3.56 -7.29 -9.94
CA ARG A 150 4.47 -7.85 -8.94
C ARG A 150 5.87 -7.33 -9.21
N LEU A 151 6.32 -6.39 -8.39
CA LEU A 151 7.58 -5.70 -8.54
C LEU A 151 8.68 -6.43 -7.73
N ALA A 152 9.69 -6.96 -8.42
CA ALA A 152 10.84 -7.63 -7.81
C ALA A 152 12.15 -6.90 -8.17
N SER A 153 13.31 -7.48 -7.86
CA SER A 153 14.62 -6.86 -8.12
C SER A 153 14.97 -6.65 -9.59
N ASN A 154 14.26 -7.31 -10.52
CA ASN A 154 14.44 -7.13 -11.96
C ASN A 154 13.78 -5.84 -12.48
N GLN A 155 14.20 -5.41 -13.66
CA GLN A 155 13.52 -4.33 -14.37
C GLN A 155 12.13 -4.77 -14.83
N GLN A 156 11.19 -3.82 -14.88
CA GLN A 156 9.83 -4.06 -15.34
C GLN A 156 9.33 -2.87 -16.16
N ILE A 157 8.56 -3.14 -17.20
CA ILE A 157 7.92 -2.13 -18.05
C ILE A 157 6.44 -2.48 -18.16
N VAL A 158 5.58 -1.48 -18.02
CA VAL A 158 4.13 -1.59 -18.15
C VAL A 158 3.68 -0.58 -19.20
N ASP A 159 2.98 -1.06 -20.21
CA ASP A 159 2.42 -0.20 -21.25
C ASP A 159 1.07 0.37 -20.82
N ALA A 160 0.83 1.63 -21.16
CA ALA A 160 -0.41 2.36 -20.95
C ALA A 160 -0.84 2.96 -22.29
N ASP A 161 -1.78 2.30 -22.93
CA ASP A 161 -2.32 2.74 -24.22
C ASP A 161 -3.44 3.77 -24.02
N LEU A 162 -3.35 4.86 -24.77
CA LEU A 162 -4.30 5.96 -24.70
C LEU A 162 -4.56 6.57 -26.07
N THR A 163 -5.67 7.30 -26.20
CA THR A 163 -5.97 8.14 -27.37
C THR A 163 -6.17 9.57 -26.90
N PRO A 164 -5.32 10.54 -27.30
CA PRO A 164 -5.49 11.95 -26.98
C PRO A 164 -6.73 12.53 -27.65
N ASP A 165 -7.42 13.43 -26.95
CA ASP A 165 -8.53 14.20 -27.50
C ASP A 165 -8.02 15.44 -28.27
N TRP A 166 -8.94 16.19 -28.88
CA TRP A 166 -8.65 17.39 -29.70
C TRP A 166 -8.39 18.65 -28.84
N PHE A 167 -7.44 18.56 -27.92
CA PHE A 167 -6.93 19.69 -27.14
C PHE A 167 -5.45 19.89 -27.44
N ASP A 168 -4.87 21.05 -27.07
CA ASP A 168 -3.45 21.33 -27.29
C ASP A 168 -2.52 20.64 -26.27
N GLN A 169 -3.09 20.13 -25.19
CA GLN A 169 -2.38 19.50 -24.10
C GLN A 169 -3.23 18.39 -23.45
N MET A 170 -2.56 17.31 -23.08
CA MET A 170 -3.13 16.27 -22.23
C MET A 170 -2.28 16.06 -20.98
N ARG A 171 -2.92 15.60 -19.91
CA ARG A 171 -2.23 15.27 -18.65
C ARG A 171 -2.37 13.80 -18.38
N PHE A 172 -1.24 13.15 -18.10
CA PHE A 172 -1.18 11.79 -17.59
C PHE A 172 -0.73 11.82 -16.13
N LYS A 173 -1.48 11.19 -15.23
CA LYS A 173 -1.17 11.08 -13.81
C LYS A 173 -0.98 9.62 -13.45
N LEU A 174 0.16 9.31 -12.85
CA LEU A 174 0.50 8.00 -12.30
C LEU A 174 0.58 8.10 -10.79
N GLN A 175 -0.22 7.28 -10.09
CA GLN A 175 -0.09 7.05 -8.66
C GLN A 175 0.28 5.59 -8.43
N VAL A 176 1.19 5.36 -7.50
CA VAL A 176 1.71 4.03 -7.19
C VAL A 176 1.40 3.71 -5.74
N PHE A 177 0.76 2.57 -5.54
CA PHE A 177 0.42 2.05 -4.22
C PHE A 177 1.05 0.69 -4.01
N GLN A 178 1.59 0.43 -2.83
CA GLN A 178 2.00 -0.90 -2.41
C GLN A 178 0.84 -1.56 -1.68
N LEU A 179 0.50 -2.78 -2.10
CA LEU A 179 -0.46 -3.61 -1.39
C LEU A 179 0.24 -4.22 -0.16
N ALA A 180 -0.38 -4.09 1.01
CA ALA A 180 0.10 -4.76 2.21
C ALA A 180 0.12 -6.29 2.01
N ALA A 181 0.94 -7.00 2.78
CA ALA A 181 1.11 -8.45 2.64
C ALA A 181 -0.18 -9.26 2.87
N ASP A 182 -1.19 -8.65 3.52
CA ASP A 182 -2.52 -9.21 3.74
C ASP A 182 -3.48 -9.01 2.55
N GLY A 183 -3.11 -8.17 1.59
CA GLY A 183 -3.92 -7.83 0.42
C GLY A 183 -5.05 -6.83 0.67
N GLU A 184 -5.18 -6.29 1.89
CA GLU A 184 -6.34 -5.46 2.27
C GLU A 184 -6.06 -3.95 2.26
N ASP A 185 -4.81 -3.54 2.52
CA ASP A 185 -4.42 -2.11 2.59
C ASP A 185 -3.54 -1.67 1.43
N LEU A 186 -3.71 -0.40 1.03
CA LEU A 186 -2.87 0.28 0.05
C LEU A 186 -2.05 1.38 0.72
N HIS A 187 -0.74 1.22 0.70
CA HIS A 187 0.20 2.24 1.13
C HIS A 187 0.62 3.09 -0.07
N THR A 188 0.61 4.43 0.07
CA THR A 188 0.99 5.31 -1.04
C THR A 188 2.51 5.35 -1.18
N CYS A 189 3.03 4.90 -2.32
CA CYS A 189 4.48 4.92 -2.60
C CYS A 189 4.95 6.22 -3.25
N GLY A 190 4.02 6.96 -3.86
CA GLY A 190 4.29 8.20 -4.57
C GLY A 190 3.63 8.21 -5.94
N GLY A 191 4.11 9.10 -6.82
CA GLY A 191 3.56 9.26 -8.15
C GLY A 191 4.10 10.49 -8.87
N MET A 192 3.61 10.70 -10.08
CA MET A 192 3.91 11.88 -10.87
C MET A 192 2.72 12.25 -11.76
N TYR A 193 2.74 13.48 -12.28
CA TYR A 193 1.93 13.84 -13.42
C TYR A 193 2.85 14.40 -14.51
N VAL A 194 2.46 14.20 -15.75
CA VAL A 194 3.18 14.62 -16.94
C VAL A 194 2.18 15.31 -17.86
N ASP A 195 2.53 16.51 -18.29
CA ASP A 195 1.79 17.23 -19.32
C ASP A 195 2.47 17.01 -20.68
N LEU A 196 1.69 16.55 -21.65
CA LEU A 196 2.15 16.24 -23.01
C LEU A 196 1.43 17.14 -24.00
N ASN A 197 2.19 17.68 -24.97
CA ASN A 197 1.61 18.47 -26.04
C ASN A 197 0.85 17.57 -27.01
N VAL A 198 -0.26 18.07 -27.52
CA VAL A 198 -1.09 17.36 -28.51
C VAL A 198 -1.25 18.26 -29.73
N VAL A 199 -1.06 17.70 -30.92
CA VAL A 199 -1.23 18.40 -32.20
C VAL A 199 -2.35 17.77 -33.01
N ALA A 200 -2.99 18.57 -33.86
CA ALA A 200 -4.10 18.11 -34.70
C ALA A 200 -3.67 17.11 -35.78
N GLU A 201 -2.47 17.26 -36.33
CA GLU A 201 -1.93 16.44 -37.41
C GLU A 201 -0.40 16.37 -37.36
N GLY A 202 0.18 15.34 -37.97
CA GLY A 202 1.62 15.11 -38.03
C GLY A 202 2.01 13.72 -37.52
N GLU A 203 3.28 13.60 -37.13
CA GLU A 203 3.84 12.39 -36.54
C GLU A 203 4.08 12.61 -35.03
N PRO A 204 3.98 11.55 -34.21
CA PRO A 204 4.39 11.62 -32.81
C PRO A 204 5.83 12.13 -32.67
N GLY A 205 6.06 12.93 -31.63
CA GLY A 205 7.39 13.46 -31.32
C GLY A 205 8.35 12.38 -30.81
N GLU A 206 9.63 12.73 -30.69
CA GLU A 206 10.63 11.87 -30.05
C GLU A 206 10.22 11.48 -28.63
N VAL A 207 10.53 10.24 -28.24
CA VAL A 207 10.24 9.74 -26.90
C VAL A 207 11.14 10.43 -25.87
N VAL A 208 10.51 10.94 -24.81
CA VAL A 208 11.15 11.53 -23.64
C VAL A 208 10.73 10.78 -22.39
N ALA A 209 11.59 10.73 -21.38
CA ALA A 209 11.33 10.07 -20.11
C ALA A 209 11.27 11.08 -18.96
N PHE A 210 10.24 10.94 -18.13
CA PHE A 210 10.06 11.66 -16.87
C PHE A 210 10.28 10.68 -15.72
N SER A 211 10.83 11.14 -14.60
CA SER A 211 11.12 10.24 -13.48
C SER A 211 10.84 10.87 -12.13
N THR A 212 10.45 10.04 -11.18
CA THR A 212 10.33 10.39 -9.76
C THR A 212 10.80 9.23 -8.89
N ASP A 213 11.04 9.52 -7.62
CA ASP A 213 11.36 8.51 -6.61
C ASP A 213 10.07 8.04 -5.94
N LEU A 214 9.96 6.73 -5.74
CA LEU A 214 8.89 6.07 -4.98
C LEU A 214 9.48 5.48 -3.71
N THR A 215 8.71 5.47 -2.62
CA THR A 215 9.09 4.89 -1.34
C THR A 215 8.24 3.67 -1.05
N PHE A 216 8.88 2.57 -0.66
CA PHE A 216 8.24 1.29 -0.35
C PHE A 216 8.62 0.84 1.05
N ASP A 217 7.72 0.16 1.73
CA ASP A 217 7.94 -0.37 3.08
C ASP A 217 8.16 -1.89 3.04
N GLY A 218 9.14 -2.42 3.79
CA GLY A 218 9.30 -3.86 4.05
C GLY A 218 9.68 -4.71 2.83
N ILE A 219 10.88 -4.52 2.28
CA ILE A 219 11.36 -5.11 1.00
C ILE A 219 12.52 -6.11 1.15
#